data_AF-A0A5N6IUM0-F1
#
_entry.id   AF-A0A5N6IUM0-F1
#
_cell.length_a   1.000
_cell.length_b   1.000
_cell.length_c   1.000
_cell.angle_alpha   90.00
_cell.angle_beta   90.00
_cell.angle_gamma   90.00
#
_symmetry.space_group_name_H-M   'P 1'
#
loop_
_entity.id
_entity.type
_entity.pdbx_description
1 polymer ?
#
loop_
_entity_poly.entity_id
_entity_poly.type
_entity_poly.pdbx_seq_one_letter_code
_entity_poly.pdbx_strand_id
1 'polypeptide(L)'
;MTKFLLRGELSNQATATFTESMRKKLAKRPDIFEKILPSFAPGCRRITPGPGYLEALTENNVSFVTDPISRVTEDGILTADGELRKVDAIICATGFDTSFSQRFPIYGSGNLDLGAKWKEYPETYLSLSTYGVPNYFVAHGPNSGVGTGSLVIVLERTCDYVAAVIAKLQRDRIATIQPKPDVCMAFRGYCEKFFRKTVFSMSCRSWYKRGTEDGPVTALWPGSCLHFAKVLENPRFEDYEYTYLDGRDMAWMGNGFTTPELDASVPASTYLDPEHIDYPPVPAQSN
;
A
#
# COMPACT_ATOMS: atom_id res chain seq x y z
N MET A 1 2.45 13.63 -3.80
CA MET A 1 1.90 12.89 -4.97
C MET A 1 2.19 13.67 -6.24
N THR A 2 2.62 13.03 -7.31
CA THR A 2 2.86 13.74 -8.59
C THR A 2 1.53 14.23 -9.16
N LYS A 3 1.42 15.53 -9.46
CA LYS A 3 0.15 16.18 -9.81
C LYS A 3 -0.53 15.63 -11.07
N PHE A 4 0.21 15.03 -12.01
CA PHE A 4 -0.38 14.43 -13.22
C PHE A 4 -1.23 13.17 -12.95
N LEU A 5 -1.21 12.62 -11.74
CA LEU A 5 -2.05 11.49 -11.34
C LEU A 5 -3.46 11.92 -10.94
N LEU A 6 -3.70 13.22 -10.81
CA LEU A 6 -5.04 13.80 -10.76
C LEU A 6 -5.54 13.96 -12.19
N ARG A 7 -6.83 13.68 -12.41
CA ARG A 7 -7.46 13.91 -13.71
C ARG A 7 -7.44 15.41 -14.02
N GLY A 8 -6.99 15.78 -15.22
CA GLY A 8 -6.99 17.16 -15.68
C GLY A 8 -5.92 17.45 -16.72
N GLU A 9 -5.54 18.72 -16.82
CA GLU A 9 -4.61 19.19 -17.85
C GLU A 9 -3.25 18.48 -17.79
N LEU A 10 -2.69 18.30 -16.59
CA LEU A 10 -1.40 17.64 -16.42
C LEU A 10 -1.43 16.15 -16.81
N SER A 11 -2.54 15.43 -16.57
CA SER A 11 -2.67 14.04 -17.02
C SER A 11 -2.76 13.96 -18.55
N ASN A 12 -3.39 14.95 -19.19
CA ASN A 12 -3.49 15.02 -20.65
C ASN A 12 -2.12 15.35 -21.29
N GLN A 13 -1.39 16.30 -20.72
CA GLN A 13 -0.03 16.63 -21.14
C GLN A 13 0.92 15.42 -20.97
N ALA A 14 0.81 14.70 -19.84
CA ALA A 14 1.55 13.46 -19.64
C ALA A 14 1.19 12.41 -20.71
N THR A 15 -0.10 12.23 -21.01
CA THR A 15 -0.53 11.31 -22.08
C THR A 15 0.13 11.66 -23.41
N ALA A 16 0.06 12.93 -23.84
CA ALA A 16 0.69 13.38 -25.07
C ALA A 16 2.22 13.14 -25.09
N THR A 17 2.89 13.45 -23.99
CA THR A 17 4.35 13.28 -23.85
C THR A 17 4.76 11.81 -23.94
N PHE A 18 4.03 10.92 -23.26
CA PHE A 18 4.30 9.48 -23.28
C PHE A 18 4.02 8.89 -24.67
N THR A 19 2.91 9.28 -25.31
CA THR A 19 2.57 8.85 -26.67
C THR A 19 3.66 9.24 -27.67
N GLU A 20 4.15 10.48 -27.61
CA GLU A 20 5.22 10.93 -28.51
C GLU A 20 6.54 10.20 -28.24
N SER A 21 6.88 9.97 -26.97
CA SER A 21 8.06 9.18 -26.60
C SER A 21 7.97 7.73 -27.12
N MET A 22 6.81 7.09 -26.99
CA MET A 22 6.57 5.75 -27.51
C MET A 22 6.71 5.70 -29.03
N ARG A 23 6.11 6.66 -29.74
CA ARG A 23 6.21 6.77 -31.21
C ARG A 23 7.66 6.90 -31.67
N LYS A 24 8.44 7.77 -31.02
CA LYS A 24 9.85 7.96 -31.34
C LYS A 24 10.67 6.69 -31.14
N LYS A 25 10.46 5.97 -30.02
CA LYS A 25 11.20 4.75 -29.70
C LYS A 25 10.84 3.56 -30.62
N LEU A 26 9.61 3.52 -31.13
CA LEU A 26 9.12 2.48 -32.02
C LEU A 26 9.23 2.82 -33.52
N ALA A 27 9.94 3.90 -33.89
CA ALA A 27 9.98 4.39 -35.27
C ALA A 27 10.44 3.34 -36.31
N LYS A 28 11.27 2.37 -35.91
CA LYS A 28 11.71 1.25 -36.77
C LYS A 28 10.61 0.21 -37.04
N ARG A 29 9.59 0.12 -36.16
CA ARG A 29 8.48 -0.85 -36.19
C ARG A 29 7.16 -0.15 -35.81
N PRO A 30 6.65 0.75 -36.67
CA PRO A 30 5.45 1.53 -36.37
C PRO A 30 4.19 0.67 -36.20
N ASP A 31 4.17 -0.56 -36.74
CA ASP A 31 3.10 -1.55 -36.57
C ASP A 31 2.87 -1.93 -35.10
N ILE A 32 3.92 -1.88 -34.27
CA ILE A 32 3.83 -2.22 -32.84
C ILE A 32 3.14 -1.10 -32.06
N PHE A 33 3.36 0.16 -32.44
CA PHE A 33 2.85 1.32 -31.71
C PHE A 33 1.32 1.29 -31.59
N GLU A 34 0.62 1.05 -32.70
CA GLU A 34 -0.85 0.99 -32.74
C GLU A 34 -1.41 -0.15 -31.86
N LYS A 35 -0.65 -1.24 -31.68
CA LYS A 35 -1.07 -2.40 -30.88
C LYS A 35 -0.87 -2.22 -29.37
N ILE A 36 0.09 -1.39 -28.95
CA ILE A 36 0.45 -1.25 -27.53
C ILE A 36 0.05 0.09 -26.93
N LEU A 37 -0.40 1.06 -27.74
CA LEU A 37 -0.82 2.36 -27.26
C LEU A 37 -1.99 2.21 -26.26
N PRO A 38 -1.82 2.61 -24.99
CA PRO A 38 -2.89 2.48 -24.01
C PRO A 38 -4.08 3.40 -24.31
N SER A 39 -5.30 2.91 -24.10
CA SER A 39 -6.55 3.69 -24.18
C SER A 39 -6.84 4.53 -22.91
N PHE A 40 -5.93 4.52 -21.94
CA PHE A 40 -6.09 5.15 -20.63
C PHE A 40 -4.88 6.03 -20.29
N ALA A 41 -5.09 7.00 -19.40
CA ALA A 41 -4.02 7.94 -19.02
C ALA A 41 -2.86 7.24 -18.27
N PRO A 42 -1.61 7.73 -18.41
CA PRO A 42 -0.48 7.27 -17.63
C PRO A 42 -0.78 7.30 -16.13
N GLY A 43 -0.49 6.19 -15.45
CA GLY A 43 -0.77 6.02 -14.02
C GLY A 43 -2.06 5.25 -13.71
N CYS A 44 -3.00 5.08 -14.65
CA CYS A 44 -4.15 4.17 -14.43
C CYS A 44 -3.68 2.73 -14.11
N ARG A 45 -2.57 2.34 -14.73
CA ARG A 45 -1.72 1.23 -14.32
C ARG A 45 -0.37 1.75 -13.85
N ARG A 46 0.37 0.92 -13.09
CA ARG A 46 1.75 1.24 -12.72
C ARG A 46 2.56 1.48 -13.98
N ILE A 47 3.34 2.57 -13.99
CA ILE A 47 4.07 2.97 -15.20
C ILE A 47 5.12 1.93 -15.52
N THR A 48 4.97 1.37 -16.71
CA THR A 48 5.82 0.37 -17.36
C THR A 48 5.77 0.68 -18.86
N PRO A 49 6.76 0.26 -19.65
CA PRO A 49 7.95 -0.52 -19.30
C PRO A 49 9.15 0.34 -18.89
N GLY A 50 10.22 -0.30 -18.42
CA GLY A 50 11.48 0.36 -18.08
C GLY A 50 12.31 0.77 -19.30
N PRO A 51 13.45 1.46 -19.08
CA PRO A 51 14.38 1.81 -20.16
C PRO A 51 14.79 0.62 -21.01
N GLY A 52 14.84 0.80 -22.34
CA GLY A 52 15.29 -0.21 -23.31
C GLY A 52 14.21 -1.17 -23.80
N TYR A 53 13.05 -1.29 -23.15
CA TYR A 53 12.03 -2.26 -23.56
C TYR A 53 11.42 -1.93 -24.93
N LEU A 54 11.02 -0.67 -25.17
CA LEU A 54 10.37 -0.31 -26.43
C LEU A 54 11.34 -0.43 -27.60
N GLU A 55 12.60 -0.06 -27.37
CA GLU A 55 13.68 -0.20 -28.33
C GLU A 55 13.93 -1.68 -28.67
N ALA A 56 13.95 -2.56 -27.65
CA ALA A 56 14.13 -4.00 -27.83
C ALA A 56 13.03 -4.64 -28.69
N LEU A 57 11.79 -4.15 -28.61
CA LEU A 57 10.70 -4.63 -29.48
C LEU A 57 10.96 -4.41 -30.98
N THR A 58 11.92 -3.55 -31.33
CA THR A 58 12.24 -3.21 -32.72
C THR A 58 13.42 -3.98 -33.29
N GLU A 59 14.08 -4.82 -32.50
CA GLU A 59 15.26 -5.58 -32.93
C GLU A 59 14.88 -6.77 -33.82
N ASN A 60 15.77 -7.13 -34.75
CA ASN A 60 15.51 -8.14 -35.78
C ASN A 60 15.29 -9.56 -35.21
N ASN A 61 15.77 -9.82 -34.00
CA ASN A 61 15.63 -11.10 -33.30
C ASN A 61 14.41 -11.13 -32.36
N VAL A 62 13.52 -10.13 -32.42
CA VAL A 62 12.33 -10.04 -31.57
C VAL A 62 11.06 -10.11 -32.40
N SER A 63 10.22 -11.11 -32.10
CA SER A 63 8.88 -11.24 -32.65
C SER A 63 7.84 -10.66 -31.68
N PHE A 64 7.02 -9.72 -32.16
CA PHE A 64 5.93 -9.14 -31.37
C PHE A 64 4.60 -9.81 -31.74
N VAL A 65 4.09 -10.67 -30.84
CA VAL A 65 2.91 -11.51 -31.06
C VAL A 65 1.79 -11.09 -30.12
N THR A 66 0.60 -10.84 -30.67
CA THR A 66 -0.59 -10.38 -29.90
C THR A 66 -1.74 -11.39 -29.92
N ASP A 67 -1.61 -12.44 -30.73
CA ASP A 67 -2.65 -13.45 -30.92
C ASP A 67 -2.90 -14.24 -29.63
N PRO A 68 -4.17 -14.52 -29.27
CA PRO A 68 -4.49 -15.29 -28.09
C PRO A 68 -3.82 -16.67 -28.10
N ILE A 69 -3.32 -17.10 -26.94
CA ILE A 69 -2.76 -18.44 -26.77
C ILE A 69 -3.91 -19.46 -26.78
N SER A 70 -3.80 -20.49 -27.61
CA SER A 70 -4.73 -21.64 -27.63
C SER A 70 -4.27 -22.71 -26.64
N ARG A 71 -3.00 -23.14 -26.72
CA ARG A 71 -2.40 -24.10 -25.79
C ARG A 71 -0.87 -24.08 -25.86
N VAL A 72 -0.24 -24.59 -24.81
CA VAL A 72 1.17 -24.96 -24.82
C VAL A 72 1.29 -26.42 -25.30
N THR A 73 2.30 -26.69 -26.11
CA THR A 73 2.65 -28.01 -26.66
C THR A 73 4.07 -28.38 -26.25
N GLU A 74 4.49 -29.61 -26.52
CA GLU A 74 5.87 -30.06 -26.28
C GLU A 74 6.91 -29.21 -27.02
N ASP A 75 6.58 -28.75 -28.23
CA ASP A 75 7.49 -27.99 -29.09
C ASP A 75 7.41 -26.46 -28.93
N GLY A 76 6.42 -25.93 -28.19
CA GLY A 76 6.22 -24.49 -28.05
C GLY A 76 4.76 -24.05 -27.86
N ILE A 77 4.41 -22.86 -28.33
CA ILE A 77 3.10 -22.22 -28.08
C ILE A 77 2.26 -22.21 -29.36
N LEU A 78 1.06 -22.78 -29.30
CA LEU A 78 0.06 -22.65 -30.35
C LEU A 78 -0.90 -21.51 -30.01
N THR A 79 -1.05 -20.59 -30.94
CA THR A 79 -1.94 -19.42 -30.87
C THR A 79 -3.18 -19.61 -31.74
N ALA A 80 -4.16 -18.71 -31.59
CA ALA A 80 -5.46 -18.80 -32.25
C ALA A 80 -5.41 -18.61 -33.78
N ASP A 81 -4.33 -18.03 -34.31
CA ASP A 81 -4.03 -17.95 -35.74
C ASP A 81 -3.63 -19.31 -36.36
N GLY A 82 -3.47 -20.36 -35.55
CA GLY A 82 -3.06 -21.70 -35.97
C GLY A 82 -1.54 -21.86 -36.11
N GLU A 83 -0.74 -20.83 -35.81
CA GLU A 83 0.72 -20.88 -35.93
C GLU A 83 1.35 -21.49 -34.66
N LEU A 84 2.18 -22.52 -34.85
CA LEU A 84 3.00 -23.09 -33.78
C LEU A 84 4.32 -22.31 -33.69
N ARG A 85 4.48 -21.57 -32.61
CA ARG A 85 5.71 -20.81 -32.30
C ARG A 85 6.63 -21.68 -31.46
N LYS A 86 7.60 -22.31 -32.12
CA LYS A 86 8.59 -23.18 -31.47
C LYS A 86 9.54 -22.39 -30.60
N VAL A 87 9.74 -22.84 -29.36
CA VAL A 87 10.62 -22.18 -28.38
C VAL A 87 11.29 -23.21 -27.49
N ASP A 88 12.53 -22.92 -27.09
CA ASP A 88 13.28 -23.79 -26.15
C ASP A 88 12.90 -23.53 -24.69
N ALA A 89 12.33 -22.36 -24.38
CA ALA A 89 11.95 -21.95 -23.04
C ALA A 89 10.72 -21.02 -23.04
N ILE A 90 9.91 -21.11 -21.99
CA ILE A 90 8.74 -20.25 -21.77
C ILE A 90 8.92 -19.51 -20.43
N ILE A 91 8.78 -18.18 -20.47
CA ILE A 91 8.85 -17.31 -19.29
C ILE A 91 7.45 -16.74 -19.00
N CYS A 92 6.83 -17.15 -17.90
CA CYS A 92 5.49 -16.71 -17.50
C CYS A 92 5.51 -15.38 -16.73
N ALA A 93 5.37 -14.26 -17.43
CA ALA A 93 5.21 -12.92 -16.83
C ALA A 93 3.74 -12.56 -16.55
N THR A 94 2.97 -13.47 -15.93
CA THR A 94 1.49 -13.42 -15.82
C THR A 94 0.95 -12.55 -14.69
N GLY A 95 1.81 -11.87 -13.93
CA GLY A 95 1.41 -11.02 -12.80
C GLY A 95 1.25 -11.79 -11.49
N PHE A 96 0.35 -11.32 -10.62
CA PHE A 96 0.18 -11.81 -9.25
C PHE A 96 -1.30 -11.99 -8.90
N ASP A 97 -1.59 -12.74 -7.83
CA ASP A 97 -2.90 -12.70 -7.18
C ASP A 97 -3.08 -11.32 -6.51
N THR A 98 -4.21 -10.68 -6.82
CA THR A 98 -4.56 -9.32 -6.38
C THR A 98 -5.81 -9.30 -5.53
N SER A 99 -6.27 -10.48 -5.08
CA SER A 99 -7.44 -10.64 -4.23
C SER A 99 -7.26 -10.04 -2.83
N PHE A 100 -6.02 -9.90 -2.37
CA PHE A 100 -5.64 -9.64 -0.97
C PHE A 100 -6.09 -10.73 0.01
N SER A 101 -6.47 -11.90 -0.50
CA SER A 101 -6.73 -13.07 0.34
C SER A 101 -5.44 -13.50 1.03
N GLN A 102 -5.53 -13.79 2.33
CA GLN A 102 -4.39 -14.25 3.11
C GLN A 102 -4.07 -15.70 2.74
N ARG A 103 -2.79 -16.08 2.83
CA ARG A 103 -2.34 -17.44 2.47
C ARG A 103 -2.92 -18.54 3.37
N PHE A 104 -3.36 -18.16 4.55
CA PHE A 104 -4.02 -19.02 5.53
C PHE A 104 -5.29 -18.35 6.03
N PRO A 105 -6.31 -19.13 6.44
CA PRO A 105 -7.53 -18.58 7.03
C PRO A 105 -7.22 -17.76 8.29
N ILE A 106 -7.83 -16.59 8.40
CA ILE A 106 -7.77 -15.74 9.60
C ILE A 106 -9.19 -15.60 10.14
N TYR A 107 -9.38 -16.02 11.38
CA TYR A 107 -10.65 -15.94 12.08
C TYR A 107 -10.58 -14.88 13.18
N GLY A 108 -11.59 -14.02 13.21
CA GLY A 108 -11.78 -13.01 14.23
C GLY A 108 -12.83 -13.39 15.27
N SER A 109 -13.31 -12.39 16.00
CA SER A 109 -14.35 -12.54 17.02
C SER A 109 -15.62 -13.15 16.43
N GLY A 110 -16.29 -14.03 17.19
CA GLY A 110 -17.53 -14.66 16.75
C GLY A 110 -17.38 -15.55 15.51
N ASN A 111 -16.19 -16.13 15.30
CA ASN A 111 -15.86 -16.97 14.14
C ASN A 111 -15.95 -16.23 12.78
N LEU A 112 -15.70 -14.92 12.79
CA LEU A 112 -15.66 -14.09 11.58
C LEU A 112 -14.50 -14.55 10.68
N ASP A 113 -14.81 -14.99 9.46
CA ASP A 113 -13.80 -15.31 8.43
C ASP A 113 -13.38 -14.01 7.71
N LEU A 114 -12.11 -13.62 7.87
CA LEU A 114 -11.57 -12.41 7.25
C LEU A 114 -11.55 -12.48 5.72
N GLY A 115 -11.24 -13.66 5.16
CA GLY A 115 -11.25 -13.87 3.71
C GLY A 115 -12.64 -13.68 3.12
N ALA A 116 -13.66 -14.21 3.81
CA ALA A 116 -15.06 -13.98 3.44
C ALA A 116 -15.45 -12.50 3.56
N LYS A 117 -15.08 -11.84 4.67
CA LYS A 117 -15.35 -10.40 4.90
C LYS A 117 -14.76 -9.52 3.80
N TRP A 118 -13.55 -9.82 3.31
CA TRP A 118 -12.85 -9.01 2.30
C TRP A 118 -13.20 -9.37 0.85
N LYS A 119 -14.09 -10.35 0.63
CA LYS A 119 -14.43 -10.84 -0.71
C LYS A 119 -14.93 -9.73 -1.63
N GLU A 120 -15.81 -8.86 -1.15
CA GLU A 120 -16.37 -7.74 -1.92
C GLU A 120 -15.45 -6.51 -1.87
N TYR A 121 -15.17 -6.04 -0.65
CA TYR A 121 -14.30 -4.90 -0.40
C TYR A 121 -13.46 -5.15 0.85
N PRO A 122 -12.13 -5.02 0.77
CA PRO A 122 -11.28 -5.18 1.94
C PRO A 122 -11.32 -3.91 2.82
N GLU A 123 -12.28 -3.86 3.72
CA GLU A 123 -12.47 -2.72 4.63
C GLU A 123 -11.44 -2.77 5.76
N THR A 124 -10.63 -1.71 5.84
CA THR A 124 -9.51 -1.57 6.78
C THR A 124 -9.54 -0.21 7.47
N TYR A 125 -8.81 -0.10 8.57
CA TYR A 125 -8.40 1.18 9.13
C TYR A 125 -6.93 1.43 8.78
N LEU A 126 -6.69 2.53 8.06
CA LEU A 126 -5.37 2.99 7.62
C LEU A 126 -4.52 1.93 6.91
N SER A 127 -5.14 0.92 6.28
CA SER A 127 -4.47 -0.21 5.62
C SER A 127 -3.81 -1.25 6.55
N LEU A 128 -3.94 -1.08 7.87
CA LEU A 128 -3.17 -1.84 8.86
C LEU A 128 -4.01 -2.90 9.59
N SER A 129 -5.27 -2.61 9.90
CA SER A 129 -6.12 -3.45 10.74
C SER A 129 -7.58 -3.36 10.32
N THR A 130 -8.46 -4.15 10.92
CA THR A 130 -9.92 -4.12 10.65
C THR A 130 -10.70 -4.49 11.92
N TYR A 131 -11.94 -4.02 12.03
CA TYR A 131 -12.82 -4.40 13.14
C TYR A 131 -13.22 -5.88 13.07
N GLY A 132 -13.52 -6.48 14.22
CA GLY A 132 -13.92 -7.88 14.32
C GLY A 132 -12.76 -8.86 14.27
N VAL A 133 -11.51 -8.40 14.13
CA VAL A 133 -10.29 -9.22 14.19
C VAL A 133 -9.31 -8.56 15.18
N PRO A 134 -9.50 -8.72 16.50
CA PRO A 134 -8.66 -8.06 17.50
C PRO A 134 -7.19 -8.47 17.42
N ASN A 135 -6.30 -7.54 17.77
CA ASN A 135 -4.84 -7.71 17.75
C ASN A 135 -4.24 -8.06 16.38
N TYR A 136 -5.02 -7.94 15.29
CA TYR A 136 -4.54 -8.17 13.94
C TYR A 136 -4.04 -6.88 13.29
N PHE A 137 -2.75 -6.91 12.91
CA PHE A 137 -2.11 -5.89 12.10
C PHE A 137 -1.41 -6.55 10.91
N VAL A 138 -1.52 -5.95 9.73
CA VAL A 138 -0.92 -6.45 8.49
C VAL A 138 -0.05 -5.37 7.84
N ALA A 139 1.17 -5.76 7.49
CA ALA A 139 2.02 -4.95 6.61
C ALA A 139 1.66 -5.23 5.15
N HIS A 140 1.68 -4.18 4.33
CA HIS A 140 1.29 -4.26 2.91
C HIS A 140 -0.15 -4.78 2.69
N GLY A 141 -1.06 -4.38 3.58
CA GLY A 141 -2.48 -4.70 3.49
C GLY A 141 -3.22 -3.96 2.37
N PRO A 142 -4.53 -4.18 2.23
CA PRO A 142 -5.40 -3.41 1.35
C PRO A 142 -5.23 -1.90 1.58
N ASN A 143 -5.25 -1.12 0.50
CA ASN A 143 -5.01 0.33 0.49
C ASN A 143 -3.63 0.80 0.98
N SER A 144 -2.62 -0.07 1.09
CA SER A 144 -1.25 0.34 1.50
C SER A 144 -0.30 0.64 0.33
N GLY A 145 -0.61 0.15 -0.88
CA GLY A 145 0.27 0.25 -2.04
C GLY A 145 0.47 1.69 -2.50
N VAL A 146 1.63 1.99 -3.08
CA VAL A 146 1.95 3.35 -3.53
C VAL A 146 1.88 3.48 -5.04
N GLY A 147 1.12 4.46 -5.53
CA GLY A 147 1.11 4.81 -6.95
C GLY A 147 2.42 5.49 -7.40
N THR A 148 3.10 6.17 -6.46
CA THR A 148 4.41 6.82 -6.65
C THR A 148 5.22 6.87 -5.37
N GLY A 149 6.54 6.78 -5.50
CA GLY A 149 7.48 6.86 -4.40
C GLY A 149 7.86 5.48 -3.86
N SER A 150 8.49 5.45 -2.68
CA SER A 150 9.04 4.23 -2.11
C SER A 150 8.00 3.50 -1.25
N LEU A 151 7.81 2.21 -1.53
CA LEU A 151 7.05 1.31 -0.67
C LEU A 151 7.82 0.98 0.62
N VAL A 152 9.15 1.03 0.61
CA VAL A 152 9.98 0.72 1.78
C VAL A 152 9.63 1.66 2.95
N ILE A 153 9.50 2.96 2.69
CA ILE A 153 9.12 3.96 3.70
C ILE A 153 7.76 3.64 4.34
N VAL A 154 6.81 3.12 3.53
CA VAL A 154 5.48 2.72 3.99
C VAL A 154 5.58 1.51 4.93
N LEU A 155 6.41 0.53 4.57
CA LEU A 155 6.61 -0.67 5.39
C LEU A 155 7.33 -0.35 6.71
N GLU A 156 8.41 0.43 6.67
CA GLU A 156 9.14 0.87 7.86
C GLU A 156 8.21 1.62 8.81
N ARG A 157 7.42 2.57 8.30
CA ARG A 157 6.47 3.32 9.14
C ARG A 157 5.34 2.45 9.69
N THR A 158 4.95 1.40 8.96
CA THR A 158 3.99 0.41 9.46
C THR A 158 4.57 -0.33 10.67
N CYS A 159 5.85 -0.73 10.62
CA CYS A 159 6.53 -1.35 11.76
C CYS A 159 6.58 -0.42 12.97
N ASP A 160 6.95 0.86 12.77
CA ASP A 160 6.98 1.86 13.85
C ASP A 160 5.60 2.05 14.49
N TYR A 161 4.54 2.12 13.68
CA TYR A 161 3.17 2.22 14.16
C TYR A 161 2.78 1.03 15.03
N VAL A 162 3.06 -0.18 14.56
CA VAL A 162 2.74 -1.42 15.29
C VAL A 162 3.56 -1.51 16.59
N ALA A 163 4.84 -1.10 16.58
CA ALA A 163 5.66 -1.02 17.79
C ALA A 163 5.06 -0.04 18.82
N ALA A 164 4.59 1.13 18.38
CA ALA A 164 3.91 2.09 19.26
C ALA A 164 2.58 1.54 19.83
N VAL A 165 1.83 0.78 19.03
CA VAL A 165 0.63 0.07 19.51
C VAL A 165 0.99 -0.98 20.56
N ILE A 166 1.99 -1.82 20.31
CA ILE A 166 2.44 -2.85 21.27
C ILE A 166 2.90 -2.20 22.58
N ALA A 167 3.69 -1.13 22.50
CA ALA A 167 4.13 -0.39 23.69
C ALA A 167 2.94 0.18 24.49
N LYS A 168 1.89 0.65 23.82
CA LYS A 168 0.63 1.05 24.49
C LYS A 168 -0.05 -0.14 25.15
N LEU A 169 -0.19 -1.27 24.44
CA LEU A 169 -0.84 -2.46 24.99
C LEU A 169 -0.18 -2.92 26.29
N GLN A 170 1.15 -2.96 26.29
CA GLN A 170 1.96 -3.37 27.45
C GLN A 170 1.85 -2.37 28.62
N ARG A 171 2.00 -1.07 28.34
CA ARG A 171 1.94 -0.02 29.37
C ARG A 171 0.55 0.09 30.00
N ASP A 172 -0.50 0.01 29.20
CA ASP A 172 -1.87 0.28 29.64
C ASP A 172 -2.64 -0.99 30.04
N ARG A 173 -1.97 -2.16 30.06
CA ARG A 173 -2.54 -3.47 30.39
C ARG A 173 -3.76 -3.85 29.53
N ILE A 174 -3.67 -3.56 28.23
CA ILE A 174 -4.74 -3.85 27.27
C ILE A 174 -4.54 -5.27 26.72
N ALA A 175 -5.59 -6.10 26.85
CA ALA A 175 -5.63 -7.45 26.32
C ALA A 175 -5.89 -7.49 24.81
N THR A 176 -6.84 -6.66 24.34
CA THR A 176 -7.19 -6.59 22.92
C THR A 176 -7.36 -5.16 22.44
N ILE A 177 -6.89 -4.88 21.23
CA ILE A 177 -7.13 -3.64 20.50
C ILE A 177 -7.71 -3.96 19.11
N GLN A 178 -8.69 -3.19 18.66
CA GLN A 178 -9.15 -3.18 17.27
C GLN A 178 -9.73 -1.82 16.90
N PRO A 179 -9.69 -1.42 15.61
CA PRO A 179 -10.30 -0.16 15.20
C PRO A 179 -11.82 -0.26 15.35
N LYS A 180 -12.46 0.87 15.66
CA LYS A 180 -13.94 0.94 15.67
C LYS A 180 -14.50 0.71 14.25
N PRO A 181 -15.70 0.14 14.09
CA PRO A 181 -16.28 -0.09 12.76
C PRO A 181 -16.48 1.19 11.94
N ASP A 182 -16.89 2.28 12.59
CA ASP A 182 -17.16 3.58 11.96
C ASP A 182 -15.90 4.22 11.36
N VAL A 183 -14.74 4.10 12.02
CA VAL A 183 -13.47 4.63 11.47
C VAL A 183 -12.99 3.84 10.25
N CYS A 184 -13.29 2.53 10.18
CA CYS A 184 -13.00 1.72 8.99
C CYS A 184 -13.88 2.14 7.81
N MET A 185 -15.19 2.33 8.04
CA MET A 185 -16.12 2.83 7.03
C MET A 185 -15.77 4.26 6.58
N ALA A 186 -15.35 5.12 7.50
CA ALA A 186 -14.89 6.47 7.20
C ALA A 186 -13.64 6.46 6.32
N PHE A 187 -12.67 5.58 6.61
CA PHE A 187 -11.47 5.42 5.78
C PHE A 187 -11.82 4.93 4.37
N ARG A 188 -12.69 3.93 4.24
CA ARG A 188 -13.24 3.52 2.93
C ARG A 188 -13.85 4.70 2.17
N GLY A 189 -14.72 5.48 2.83
CA GLY A 189 -15.34 6.66 2.22
C GLY A 189 -14.32 7.71 1.79
N TYR A 190 -13.23 7.89 2.56
CA TYR A 190 -12.12 8.74 2.19
C TYR A 190 -11.40 8.23 0.92
N CYS A 191 -11.08 6.94 0.87
CA CYS A 191 -10.48 6.29 -0.31
C CYS A 191 -11.32 6.50 -1.56
N GLU A 192 -12.62 6.21 -1.50
CA GLU A 192 -13.54 6.36 -2.64
C GLU A 192 -13.59 7.82 -3.14
N LYS A 193 -13.72 8.80 -2.23
CA LYS A 193 -13.73 10.23 -2.58
C LYS A 193 -12.40 10.69 -3.19
N PHE A 194 -11.28 10.20 -2.66
CA PHE A 194 -9.96 10.53 -3.16
C PHE A 194 -9.77 9.98 -4.58
N PHE A 195 -9.98 8.68 -4.75
CA PHE A 195 -9.67 8.00 -6.01
C PHE A 195 -10.57 8.42 -7.17
N ARG A 196 -11.81 8.85 -6.93
CA ARG A 196 -12.70 9.44 -7.98
C ARG A 196 -12.04 10.57 -8.77
N LYS A 197 -11.12 11.31 -8.15
CA LYS A 197 -10.43 12.46 -8.76
C LYS A 197 -9.13 12.08 -9.49
N THR A 198 -8.73 10.81 -9.45
CA THR A 198 -7.41 10.34 -9.91
C THR A 198 -7.51 9.52 -11.19
N VAL A 199 -6.39 9.40 -11.90
CA VAL A 199 -6.27 8.50 -13.06
C VAL A 199 -6.39 7.02 -12.68
N PHE A 200 -6.14 6.66 -11.40
CA PHE A 200 -6.20 5.27 -10.91
C PHE A 200 -7.59 4.62 -11.05
N SER A 201 -8.64 5.43 -11.07
CA SER A 201 -10.03 5.00 -11.19
C SER A 201 -10.61 5.16 -12.60
N MET A 202 -9.79 5.50 -13.61
CA MET A 202 -10.24 5.49 -15.01
C MET A 202 -10.51 4.05 -15.47
N SER A 203 -11.30 3.87 -16.53
CA SER A 203 -11.58 2.57 -17.13
C SER A 203 -10.30 1.95 -17.69
N CYS A 204 -9.74 1.02 -16.93
CA CYS A 204 -8.57 0.24 -17.31
C CYS A 204 -8.47 -0.99 -16.41
N ARG A 205 -8.33 -2.19 -16.97
CA ARG A 205 -8.11 -3.38 -16.14
C ARG A 205 -6.80 -3.26 -15.35
N SER A 206 -6.81 -3.27 -14.02
CA SER A 206 -5.60 -3.06 -13.21
C SER A 206 -5.63 -3.86 -11.91
N TRP A 207 -4.47 -4.28 -11.42
CA TRP A 207 -4.32 -4.87 -10.09
C TRP A 207 -4.74 -3.90 -8.97
N TYR A 208 -4.70 -2.59 -9.24
CA TYR A 208 -5.22 -1.57 -8.32
C TYR A 208 -6.70 -1.78 -7.95
N LYS A 209 -7.45 -2.40 -8.87
CA LYS A 209 -8.89 -2.65 -8.81
C LYS A 209 -9.20 -4.15 -8.84
N ARG A 210 -8.29 -4.97 -8.30
CA ARG A 210 -8.41 -6.44 -8.23
C ARG A 210 -8.68 -7.10 -9.60
N GLY A 211 -8.08 -6.56 -10.66
CA GLY A 211 -8.24 -7.09 -12.01
C GLY A 211 -9.55 -6.73 -12.70
N THR A 212 -10.37 -5.85 -12.12
CA THR A 212 -11.57 -5.29 -12.77
C THR A 212 -11.24 -4.02 -13.56
N GLU A 213 -12.13 -3.63 -14.48
CA GLU A 213 -11.98 -2.44 -15.30
C GLU A 213 -12.43 -1.15 -14.59
N ASP A 214 -13.58 -1.18 -13.93
CA ASP A 214 -14.20 -0.02 -13.27
C ASP A 214 -14.46 -0.23 -11.77
N GLY A 215 -13.91 -1.29 -11.18
CA GLY A 215 -14.07 -1.55 -9.75
C GLY A 215 -13.33 -0.55 -8.86
N PRO A 216 -13.57 -0.62 -7.54
CA PRO A 216 -12.96 0.30 -6.60
C PRO A 216 -11.43 0.11 -6.51
N VAL A 217 -10.70 1.21 -6.33
CA VAL A 217 -9.27 1.17 -6.05
C VAL A 217 -9.07 0.71 -4.61
N THR A 218 -8.63 -0.53 -4.46
CA THR A 218 -8.48 -1.23 -3.17
C THR A 218 -7.02 -1.51 -2.85
N ALA A 219 -6.12 -1.38 -3.82
CA ALA A 219 -4.72 -1.69 -3.62
C ALA A 219 -3.87 -0.50 -3.14
N LEU A 220 -4.26 0.71 -3.54
CA LEU A 220 -3.44 1.90 -3.35
C LEU A 220 -3.86 2.71 -2.12
N TRP A 221 -2.89 3.39 -1.54
CA TRP A 221 -3.07 4.44 -0.55
C TRP A 221 -3.66 5.69 -1.19
N PRO A 222 -4.69 6.32 -0.58
CA PRO A 222 -5.28 7.57 -1.06
C PRO A 222 -4.38 8.77 -0.77
N GLY A 223 -3.13 8.75 -1.26
CA GLY A 223 -2.12 9.76 -1.01
C GLY A 223 -0.73 9.36 -1.52
N SER A 224 0.29 10.14 -1.20
CA SER A 224 1.70 9.74 -1.44
C SER A 224 2.27 8.90 -0.29
N CYS A 225 3.38 8.20 -0.53
CA CYS A 225 4.17 7.54 0.52
C CYS A 225 4.51 8.49 1.69
N LEU A 226 4.86 9.75 1.44
CA LEU A 226 5.09 10.73 2.51
C LEU A 226 3.82 11.08 3.31
N HIS A 227 2.66 11.08 2.65
CA HIS A 227 1.37 11.27 3.32
C HIS A 227 1.06 10.07 4.21
N PHE A 228 1.28 8.84 3.70
CA PHE A 228 1.17 7.61 4.48
C PHE A 228 2.08 7.68 5.72
N ALA A 229 3.35 8.03 5.51
CA ALA A 229 4.32 8.10 6.59
C ALA A 229 3.91 9.10 7.68
N LYS A 230 3.41 10.27 7.27
CA LYS A 230 2.95 11.30 8.22
C LYS A 230 1.69 10.89 8.97
N VAL A 231 0.73 10.24 8.30
CA VAL A 231 -0.51 9.75 8.93
C VAL A 231 -0.22 8.68 9.97
N LEU A 232 0.76 7.81 9.72
CA LEU A 232 1.15 6.75 10.65
C LEU A 232 2.18 7.19 11.70
N GLU A 233 2.68 8.42 11.66
CA GLU A 233 3.70 8.88 12.62
C GLU A 233 3.17 8.85 14.06
N ASN A 234 1.89 9.17 14.25
CA ASN A 234 1.25 9.22 15.56
C ASN A 234 -0.04 8.41 15.53
N PRO A 235 -0.08 7.21 16.13
CA PRO A 235 -1.31 6.44 16.24
C PRO A 235 -2.42 7.22 16.94
N ARG A 236 -3.57 7.35 16.27
CA ARG A 236 -4.78 7.92 16.85
C ARG A 236 -5.47 6.89 17.72
N PHE A 237 -5.06 6.80 18.97
CA PHE A 237 -5.56 5.79 19.90
C PHE A 237 -7.06 5.96 20.23
N GLU A 238 -7.66 7.10 19.94
CA GLU A 238 -9.09 7.37 20.10
C GLU A 238 -9.95 6.64 19.05
N ASP A 239 -9.36 6.22 17.93
CA ASP A 239 -10.04 5.53 16.84
C ASP A 239 -10.18 4.02 17.12
N TYR A 240 -9.59 3.54 18.23
CA TYR A 240 -9.59 2.15 18.65
C TYR A 240 -10.53 1.90 19.85
N GLU A 241 -10.93 0.65 19.99
CA GLU A 241 -11.59 0.10 21.18
C GLU A 241 -10.71 -0.96 21.85
N TYR A 242 -10.90 -1.12 23.17
CA TYR A 242 -10.00 -1.86 24.03
C TYR A 242 -10.75 -2.83 24.95
N THR A 243 -10.16 -4.00 25.16
CA THR A 243 -10.45 -4.87 26.32
C THR A 243 -9.22 -4.89 27.20
N TYR A 244 -9.39 -4.65 28.51
CA TYR A 244 -8.29 -4.63 29.48
C TYR A 244 -8.14 -5.98 30.16
N LEU A 245 -6.92 -6.34 30.56
CA LEU A 245 -6.64 -7.61 31.25
C LEU A 245 -7.35 -7.71 32.62
N ASP A 246 -7.34 -6.62 33.39
CA ASP A 246 -7.86 -6.58 34.77
C ASP A 246 -9.04 -5.61 34.93
N GLY A 247 -9.69 -5.22 33.82
CA GLY A 247 -10.74 -4.21 33.84
C GLY A 247 -10.21 -2.78 33.98
N ARG A 248 -10.83 -1.95 34.83
CA ARG A 248 -10.48 -0.52 35.03
C ARG A 248 -10.04 -0.23 36.46
N ASP A 249 -9.20 -1.10 37.00
CA ASP A 249 -8.70 -1.08 38.38
C ASP A 249 -7.40 -0.25 38.57
N MET A 250 -7.00 0.53 37.57
CA MET A 250 -5.74 1.30 37.55
C MET A 250 -4.46 0.45 37.65
N ALA A 251 -4.52 -0.86 37.38
CA ALA A 251 -3.34 -1.74 37.47
C ALA A 251 -2.16 -1.32 36.57
N TRP A 252 -2.39 -0.48 35.56
CA TRP A 252 -1.34 0.10 34.72
C TRP A 252 -0.36 1.00 35.51
N MET A 253 -0.76 1.49 36.69
CA MET A 253 0.11 2.26 37.60
C MET A 253 1.17 1.38 38.30
N GLY A 254 1.07 0.06 38.18
CA GLY A 254 2.00 -0.87 38.83
C GLY A 254 1.88 -0.85 40.35
N ASN A 255 3.01 -0.96 41.04
CA ASN A 255 3.10 -1.06 42.50
C ASN A 255 3.46 0.27 43.18
N GLY A 256 3.42 1.39 42.46
CA GLY A 256 3.76 2.71 42.98
C GLY A 256 5.26 3.03 43.04
N PHE A 257 6.14 2.14 42.55
CA PHE A 257 7.58 2.38 42.46
C PHE A 257 8.06 2.30 41.00
N THR A 258 9.00 3.15 40.63
CA THR A 258 9.73 3.08 39.37
C THR A 258 10.90 2.09 39.46
N THR A 259 11.40 1.61 38.31
CA THR A 259 12.55 0.70 38.28
C THR A 259 13.79 1.26 39.00
N PRO A 260 14.18 2.55 38.82
CA PRO A 260 15.31 3.12 39.55
C PRO A 260 15.12 3.20 41.08
N GLU A 261 13.88 3.30 41.57
CA GLU A 261 13.63 3.28 43.03
C GLU A 261 13.82 1.88 43.64
N LEU A 262 13.72 0.84 42.82
CA LEU A 262 13.88 -0.56 43.24
C LEU A 262 15.28 -1.10 42.95
N ASP A 263 16.01 -0.50 42.01
CA ASP A 263 17.36 -0.91 41.60
C ASP A 263 18.40 0.13 42.04
N ALA A 264 19.12 -0.18 43.12
CA ALA A 264 20.16 0.69 43.68
C ALA A 264 21.34 0.96 42.73
N SER A 265 21.45 0.24 41.60
CA SER A 265 22.48 0.50 40.58
C SER A 265 22.11 1.63 39.62
N VAL A 266 20.85 2.10 39.63
CA VAL A 266 20.34 3.17 38.76
C VAL A 266 19.94 4.38 39.60
N PRO A 267 20.48 5.59 39.34
CA PRO A 267 20.08 6.78 40.09
C PRO A 267 18.59 7.09 39.91
N ALA A 268 17.84 7.22 41.00
CA ALA A 268 16.41 7.57 40.95
C ALA A 268 16.15 9.04 40.58
N SER A 269 17.19 9.88 40.52
CA SER A 269 17.11 11.32 40.27
C SER A 269 17.58 11.74 38.89
N THR A 270 17.64 10.83 37.90
CA THR A 270 18.11 11.16 36.54
C THR A 270 17.30 12.25 35.87
N TYR A 271 16.02 12.43 36.22
CA TYR A 271 15.21 13.54 35.74
C TYR A 271 15.71 14.94 36.15
N LEU A 272 16.70 15.03 37.06
CA LEU A 272 17.40 16.26 37.42
C LEU A 272 18.74 16.44 36.66
N ASP A 273 19.14 15.49 35.81
CA ASP A 273 20.35 15.62 35.03
C ASP A 273 20.19 16.76 34.00
N PRO A 274 21.24 17.56 33.73
CA PRO A 274 21.16 18.70 32.81
C PRO A 274 20.63 18.34 31.41
N GLU A 275 20.86 17.11 30.95
CA GLU A 275 20.37 16.59 29.66
C GLU A 275 18.84 16.43 29.61
N HIS A 276 18.19 16.36 30.78
CA HIS A 276 16.74 16.20 30.94
C HIS A 276 16.05 17.48 31.41
N ILE A 277 16.81 18.55 31.68
CA ILE A 277 16.26 19.86 32.05
C ILE A 277 16.13 20.73 30.79
N ASP A 278 14.90 21.11 30.46
CA ASP A 278 14.64 22.14 29.44
C ASP A 278 15.00 23.51 30.01
N TYR A 279 16.17 24.02 29.65
CA TYR A 279 16.60 25.35 30.06
C TYR A 279 15.93 26.40 29.16
N PRO A 280 15.13 27.32 29.72
CA PRO A 280 14.54 28.39 28.93
C PRO A 280 15.66 29.20 28.25
N PRO A 281 15.48 29.60 26.99
CA PRO A 281 16.50 30.36 26.28
C PRO A 281 16.80 31.67 27.02
N VAL A 282 18.07 31.98 27.21
CA VAL A 282 18.49 33.24 27.82
C VAL A 282 18.09 34.37 26.87
N PRO A 283 17.33 35.40 27.32
CA PRO A 283 16.99 36.54 26.48
C PRO A 283 18.27 37.17 25.94
N ALA A 284 18.34 37.39 24.62
CA ALA A 284 19.44 38.12 24.03
C ALA A 284 19.52 39.50 24.71
N GLN A 285 20.70 39.86 25.22
CA GLN A 285 20.91 41.20 25.74
C GLN A 285 20.63 42.19 24.61
N SER A 286 19.64 43.05 24.81
CA SER A 286 19.32 44.14 23.90
C SER A 286 20.53 45.08 23.84
N ASN A 287 21.28 45.02 22.73
CA ASN A 287 22.25 46.06 22.35
C ASN A 287 21.52 47.25 21.74
#